data_AF-M6ATJ0-F1
#
_entry.id   AF-M6ATJ0-F1
#
_cell.length_a   1.000
_cell.length_b   1.000
_cell.length_c   1.000
_cell.angle_alpha   90.00
_cell.angle_beta   90.00
_cell.angle_gamma   90.00
#
_symmetry.space_group_name_H-M   'P 1'
#
loop_
_entity.id
_entity.type
_entity.pdbx_description
1 polymer ?
#
loop_
_entity_poly.entity_id
_entity_poly.type
_entity_poly.pdbx_seq_one_letter_code
_entity_poly.pdbx_strand_id
1 'polypeptide(L)'
;MTEVHNPHDRLIRETFQDKKEAATFFKNTLPSEVVKLLDLENLELSESSFISEELKQKQTDLLFQIPLKSGNKSNIYLLFEHKSYLENTVSIQLLGYLTEIYRNQERNEEKLSVVIPFVFYHGEKEWKLGD
;
A
#
# COMPACT_ATOMS: atom_id res chain seq x y z
N MET A 1 -19.21 12.00 12.28
CA MET A 1 -19.67 12.14 10.89
C MET A 1 -19.15 13.45 10.32
N THR A 2 -18.03 13.38 9.63
CA THR A 2 -17.61 14.35 8.61
C THR A 2 -16.77 13.54 7.65
N GLU A 3 -17.43 12.99 6.63
CA GLU A 3 -16.73 12.52 5.43
C GLU A 3 -15.98 13.73 4.89
N VAL A 4 -14.69 13.83 5.22
CA VAL A 4 -13.79 14.70 4.50
C VAL A 4 -13.60 14.01 3.17
N HIS A 5 -14.51 14.30 2.24
CA HIS A 5 -14.47 13.87 0.86
C HIS A 5 -13.32 14.63 0.20
N ASN A 6 -12.09 14.28 0.56
CA ASN A 6 -10.89 14.91 0.04
C ASN A 6 -10.80 14.53 -1.45
N PRO A 7 -10.93 15.48 -2.38
CA PRO A 7 -10.89 15.18 -3.81
C PRO A 7 -9.59 14.50 -4.22
N HIS A 8 -8.49 14.75 -3.50
CA HIS A 8 -7.21 14.07 -3.70
C HIS A 8 -7.25 12.59 -3.35
N ASP A 9 -7.93 12.22 -2.26
CA ASP A 9 -8.01 10.82 -1.83
C ASP A 9 -8.82 9.99 -2.83
N ARG A 10 -9.93 10.57 -3.34
CA ARG A 10 -10.71 9.95 -4.40
C ARG A 10 -9.92 9.83 -5.71
N LEU A 11 -9.24 10.90 -6.13
CA LEU A 11 -8.44 10.90 -7.35
C LEU A 11 -7.33 9.86 -7.30
N ILE A 12 -6.62 9.77 -6.18
CA ILE A 12 -5.57 8.76 -5.97
C ILE A 12 -6.18 7.37 -6.07
N ARG A 13 -7.27 7.09 -5.35
CA ARG A 13 -7.91 5.78 -5.42
C ARG A 13 -8.34 5.41 -6.84
N GLU A 14 -9.01 6.32 -7.55
CA GLU A 14 -9.47 6.09 -8.93
C GLU A 14 -8.29 5.89 -9.90
N THR A 15 -7.23 6.67 -9.75
CA THR A 15 -6.01 6.55 -10.59
C THR A 15 -5.32 5.21 -10.36
N PHE A 16 -5.13 4.82 -9.10
CA PHE A 16 -4.39 3.62 -8.73
C PHE A 16 -5.21 2.32 -8.84
N GLN A 17 -6.51 2.41 -9.15
CA GLN A 17 -7.29 1.27 -9.63
C GLN A 17 -6.92 0.86 -11.06
N ASP A 18 -6.39 1.79 -11.87
CA ASP A 18 -5.79 1.44 -13.16
C ASP A 18 -4.40 0.83 -12.93
N LYS A 19 -4.25 -0.45 -13.27
CA LYS A 19 -3.00 -1.19 -13.14
C LYS A 19 -1.85 -0.50 -13.88
N LYS A 20 -2.08 0.11 -15.05
CA LYS A 20 -1.01 0.75 -15.84
C LYS A 20 -0.51 2.02 -15.15
N GLU A 21 -1.41 2.80 -14.57
CA GLU A 21 -1.05 4.01 -13.84
C GLU A 21 -0.29 3.65 -12.55
N ALA A 22 -0.78 2.68 -11.78
CA ALA A 22 -0.10 2.17 -10.60
C ALA A 22 1.30 1.60 -10.93
N ALA A 23 1.43 0.79 -11.98
CA ALA A 23 2.70 0.25 -12.45
C ALA A 23 3.69 1.37 -12.82
N THR A 24 3.22 2.38 -13.56
CA THR A 24 4.02 3.53 -13.99
C THR A 24 4.49 4.34 -12.78
N PHE A 25 3.59 4.60 -11.83
CA PHE A 25 3.93 5.29 -10.60
C PHE A 25 5.01 4.56 -9.80
N PHE A 26 4.83 3.25 -9.55
CA PHE A 26 5.81 2.47 -8.78
C PHE A 26 7.15 2.34 -9.49
N LYS A 27 7.15 2.20 -10.82
CA LYS A 27 8.38 2.18 -11.62
C LYS A 27 9.19 3.46 -11.49
N ASN A 28 8.52 4.62 -11.34
CA ASN A 28 9.17 5.92 -11.24
C ASN A 28 9.53 6.33 -9.80
N THR A 29 8.90 5.72 -8.80
CA THR A 29 9.04 6.15 -7.40
C THR A 29 9.85 5.18 -6.54
N LEU A 30 9.84 3.88 -6.86
CA LEU A 30 10.63 2.88 -6.15
C LEU A 30 12.10 2.91 -6.61
N PRO A 31 13.06 2.56 -5.73
CA PRO A 31 14.46 2.39 -6.12
C PRO A 31 14.61 1.39 -7.28
N SER A 32 15.58 1.67 -8.17
CA SER A 32 15.77 0.87 -9.38
C SER A 32 16.04 -0.61 -9.10
N GLU A 33 16.70 -0.89 -7.98
CA GLU A 33 17.05 -2.21 -7.46
C GLU A 33 15.79 -2.99 -7.09
N VAL A 34 14.78 -2.34 -6.52
CA VAL A 34 13.48 -2.94 -6.18
C VAL A 34 12.68 -3.22 -7.45
N VAL A 35 12.60 -2.24 -8.36
CA VAL A 35 11.87 -2.37 -9.64
C VAL A 35 12.41 -3.53 -10.50
N LYS A 36 13.72 -3.83 -10.42
CA LYS A 36 14.32 -4.98 -11.12
C LYS A 36 13.84 -6.32 -10.60
N LEU A 37 13.36 -6.41 -9.36
CA LEU A 37 12.87 -7.64 -8.74
C LEU A 37 11.37 -7.86 -8.99
N LEU A 38 10.61 -6.76 -9.14
CA LEU A 38 9.16 -6.78 -9.24
C LEU A 38 8.66 -6.90 -10.68
N ASP A 39 7.66 -7.74 -10.90
CA ASP A 39 6.88 -7.79 -12.14
C ASP A 39 5.68 -6.84 -12.05
N LEU A 40 5.95 -5.56 -12.30
CA LEU A 40 4.95 -4.50 -12.28
C LEU A 40 3.98 -4.58 -13.47
N GLU A 41 4.18 -5.43 -14.48
CA GLU A 41 3.18 -5.58 -15.56
C GLU A 41 2.01 -6.44 -15.10
N ASN A 42 2.26 -7.35 -14.15
CA ASN A 42 1.28 -8.27 -13.58
C ASN A 42 0.86 -7.91 -12.14
N LEU A 43 1.04 -6.65 -11.72
CA LEU A 43 0.52 -6.23 -10.41
C LEU A 43 -1.00 -6.31 -10.37
N GLU A 44 -1.53 -6.65 -9.19
CA GLU A 44 -2.97 -6.76 -8.97
C GLU A 44 -3.36 -6.03 -7.69
N LEU A 45 -4.55 -5.42 -7.70
CA LEU A 45 -5.15 -4.92 -6.47
C LEU A 45 -5.74 -6.11 -5.71
N SER A 46 -5.35 -6.27 -4.46
CA SER A 46 -5.82 -7.32 -3.56
C SER A 46 -6.99 -6.81 -2.72
N GLU A 47 -7.92 -7.70 -2.40
CA GLU A 47 -9.03 -7.37 -1.51
C GLU A 47 -8.52 -7.17 -0.09
N SER A 48 -8.82 -6.00 0.50
CA SER A 48 -8.48 -5.65 1.87
C SER A 48 -9.71 -5.65 2.80
N SER A 49 -10.70 -6.49 2.51
CA SER A 49 -11.95 -6.60 3.29
C SER A 49 -11.72 -7.12 4.72
N PHE A 50 -10.65 -7.89 4.94
CA PHE A 50 -10.25 -8.40 6.25
C PHE A 50 -9.65 -7.33 7.17
N ILE A 51 -9.32 -6.16 6.62
CA ILE A 51 -8.74 -5.04 7.38
C ILE A 51 -9.87 -4.28 8.06
N SER A 52 -9.75 -4.07 9.37
CA SER A 52 -10.80 -3.43 10.17
C SER A 52 -11.05 -1.98 9.76
N GLU A 53 -12.30 -1.54 9.86
CA GLU A 53 -12.68 -0.15 9.55
C GLU A 53 -12.04 0.87 10.52
N GLU A 54 -11.63 0.42 11.72
CA GLU A 54 -10.87 1.23 12.67
C GLU A 54 -9.43 1.49 12.19
N LEU A 55 -8.85 0.54 11.46
CA LEU A 55 -7.53 0.68 10.83
C LEU A 55 -7.60 1.42 9.51
N LYS A 56 -8.63 1.15 8.68
CA LYS A 56 -8.93 1.88 7.45
C LYS A 56 -9.34 3.31 7.75
N GLN A 57 -8.35 4.17 7.93
CA GLN A 57 -8.61 5.58 8.18
C GLN A 57 -9.09 6.30 6.91
N LYS A 58 -8.72 5.81 5.72
CA LYS A 58 -9.01 6.46 4.43
C LYS A 58 -9.40 5.47 3.34
N GLN A 59 -10.04 5.99 2.30
CA GLN A 59 -10.34 5.22 1.08
C GLN A 59 -9.12 4.99 0.18
N THR A 60 -7.97 5.59 0.50
CA THR A 60 -6.73 5.52 -0.31
C THR A 60 -5.85 4.32 -0.02
N ASP A 61 -6.22 3.53 0.98
CA ASP A 61 -5.40 2.44 1.47
C ASP A 61 -5.55 1.28 0.48
N LEU A 62 -4.50 1.03 -0.31
CA LEU A 62 -4.52 0.05 -1.39
C LEU A 62 -3.47 -1.03 -1.12
N LEU A 63 -3.87 -2.29 -1.28
CA LEU A 63 -2.97 -3.41 -1.14
C LEU A 63 -2.69 -4.01 -2.52
N PHE A 64 -1.46 -3.88 -3.01
CA PHE A 64 -1.06 -4.46 -4.29
C PHE A 64 -0.34 -5.77 -4.08
N GLN A 65 -0.77 -6.82 -4.78
CA GLN A 65 -0.02 -8.05 -4.91
C GLN A 65 0.85 -7.97 -6.17
N ILE A 66 2.15 -8.13 -6.02
CA ILE A 66 3.12 -7.96 -7.10
C ILE A 66 3.96 -9.23 -7.21
N PRO A 67 3.93 -9.94 -8.36
CA PRO A 67 4.79 -11.09 -8.58
C PRO A 67 6.27 -10.71 -8.63
N LEU A 68 7.13 -11.66 -8.28
CA LEU A 68 8.57 -11.53 -8.48
C LEU A 68 8.96 -11.98 -9.88
N LYS A 69 9.83 -11.23 -10.55
CA LYS A 69 10.37 -11.60 -11.87
C LYS A 69 11.17 -12.90 -11.87
N SER A 70 11.66 -13.34 -10.72
CA SER A 70 12.33 -14.63 -10.59
C SER A 70 11.39 -15.83 -10.80
N GLY A 71 10.07 -15.62 -10.83
CA GLY A 71 9.08 -16.69 -10.94
C GLY A 71 8.87 -17.48 -9.63
N ASN A 72 9.48 -17.03 -8.53
CA ASN A 72 9.27 -17.63 -7.21
C ASN A 72 7.80 -17.45 -6.80
N LYS A 73 7.21 -18.46 -6.15
CA LYS A 73 5.80 -18.45 -5.73
C LYS A 73 5.45 -17.44 -4.62
N SER A 74 6.40 -16.66 -4.13
CA SER A 74 6.13 -15.65 -3.10
C SER A 74 5.89 -14.32 -3.80
N ASN A 75 4.65 -13.83 -3.73
CA ASN A 75 4.37 -12.46 -4.13
C ASN A 75 4.93 -11.49 -3.08
N ILE A 76 5.06 -10.23 -3.47
CA ILE A 76 5.25 -9.12 -2.54
C ILE A 76 3.94 -8.37 -2.45
N TYR A 77 3.53 -8.04 -1.23
CA TYR A 77 2.44 -7.11 -1.02
C TYR A 77 3.01 -5.70 -0.82
N LEU A 78 2.53 -4.73 -1.58
CA LEU A 78 2.82 -3.32 -1.35
C LEU A 78 1.57 -2.66 -0.76
N LEU A 79 1.66 -2.25 0.50
CA LEU A 79 0.60 -1.49 1.16
C LEU A 79 0.81 -0.01 0.87
N PHE A 80 0.02 0.55 -0.02
CA PHE A 80 0.06 1.95 -0.41
C PHE A 80 -0.86 2.80 0.47
N GLU A 81 -0.29 3.78 1.16
CA GLU A 81 -1.00 4.73 2.03
C GLU A 81 -0.75 6.16 1.55
N HIS A 82 -1.81 6.94 1.33
CA HIS A 82 -1.67 8.37 1.03
C HIS A 82 -1.92 9.24 2.27
N LYS A 83 -0.94 10.09 2.60
CA LYS A 83 -1.05 11.06 3.69
C LYS A 83 -0.85 12.48 3.16
N SER A 84 -1.89 13.31 3.31
CA SER A 84 -1.85 14.75 3.02
C SER A 84 -1.47 15.62 4.22
N TYR A 85 -1.26 15.01 5.39
CA TYR A 85 -0.88 15.68 6.63
C TYR A 85 0.04 14.79 7.46
N LEU A 86 0.85 15.39 8.33
CA LEU A 86 1.70 14.63 9.24
C LEU A 86 0.83 13.94 10.29
N GLU A 87 0.99 12.62 10.39
CA GLU A 87 0.33 11.81 11.37
C GLU A 87 1.37 11.06 12.20
N ASN A 88 1.55 11.49 13.45
CA ASN A 88 2.58 10.94 14.34
C ASN A 88 2.39 9.44 14.64
N THR A 89 1.18 8.92 14.42
CA THR A 89 0.80 7.52 14.64
C THR A 89 0.96 6.64 13.40
N VAL A 90 1.48 7.17 12.28
CA VAL A 90 1.59 6.42 11.01
C VAL A 90 2.31 5.08 11.19
N SER A 91 3.39 5.02 11.98
CA SER A 91 4.13 3.77 12.21
C SER A 91 3.31 2.72 12.95
N ILE A 92 2.47 3.14 13.91
CA ILE A 92 1.58 2.24 14.65
C ILE A 92 0.47 1.74 13.72
N GLN A 93 -0.08 2.63 12.89
CA GLN A 93 -1.08 2.29 11.89
C GLN A 93 -0.56 1.25 10.90
N LEU A 94 0.63 1.48 10.33
CA LEU A 94 1.30 0.55 9.42
C LEU A 94 1.52 -0.83 10.07
N LEU A 95 1.94 -0.86 11.34
CA LEU A 95 2.08 -2.12 12.08
C LEU A 95 0.75 -2.86 12.23
N GLY A 96 -0.35 -2.13 12.44
CA GLY A 96 -1.70 -2.68 12.48
C GLY A 96 -2.09 -3.35 11.16
N TYR A 97 -1.92 -2.66 10.02
CA TYR A 97 -2.17 -3.26 8.71
C TYR A 97 -1.31 -4.50 8.46
N LEU A 98 -0.01 -4.43 8.74
CA LEU A 98 0.90 -5.58 8.59
C LEU A 98 0.39 -6.78 9.39
N THR A 99 -0.02 -6.55 10.63
CA THR A 99 -0.56 -7.60 11.51
C THR A 99 -1.83 -8.22 10.93
N GLU A 100 -2.77 -7.42 10.43
CA GLU A 100 -4.00 -7.93 9.83
C GLU A 100 -3.74 -8.70 8.53
N ILE A 101 -2.82 -8.23 7.68
CA ILE A 101 -2.43 -8.91 6.44
C ILE A 101 -1.81 -10.28 6.75
N TYR A 102 -0.86 -10.35 7.68
CA TYR A 102 -0.24 -11.62 8.05
C TYR A 102 -1.23 -12.57 8.74
N ARG A 103 -2.12 -12.07 9.59
CA ARG A 103 -3.19 -12.88 10.20
C ARG A 103 -4.16 -13.42 9.15
N ASN A 104 -4.47 -12.65 8.10
CA ASN A 104 -5.30 -13.11 7.00
C ASN A 104 -4.62 -14.24 6.21
N GLN A 105 -3.34 -14.06 5.87
CA GLN A 105 -2.54 -15.11 5.23
C GLN A 105 -2.49 -16.39 6.07
N GLU A 106 -2.27 -16.27 7.39
CA GLU A 106 -2.29 -17.39 8.32
C GLU A 106 -3.63 -18.12 8.34
N ARG A 107 -4.75 -17.38 8.44
CA ARG A 107 -6.12 -17.95 8.45
C ARG A 107 -6.46 -18.69 7.16
N ASN A 108 -5.92 -18.24 6.03
CA ASN A 108 -6.14 -18.85 4.73
C ASN A 108 -5.11 -19.95 4.39
N GLU A 109 -4.24 -20.31 5.34
CA GLU A 109 -3.14 -21.27 5.14
C GLU A 109 -2.21 -20.89 3.97
N GLU A 110 -2.10 -19.59 3.69
CA GLU A 110 -1.22 -19.04 2.68
C GLU A 110 0.23 -18.99 3.19
N LYS A 111 1.20 -19.03 2.27
CA LYS A 111 2.58 -18.74 2.64
C LYS A 111 2.72 -17.25 2.95
N LEU A 112 3.32 -16.95 4.10
CA LEU A 112 3.61 -15.57 4.48
C LEU A 112 4.46 -14.90 3.40
N SER A 113 3.89 -13.85 2.82
CA SER A 113 4.50 -13.08 1.75
C SER A 113 5.04 -11.77 2.32
N VAL A 114 6.17 -11.28 1.83
CA VAL A 114 6.73 -10.02 2.31
C VAL A 114 5.74 -8.90 2.05
N VAL A 115 5.36 -8.17 3.10
CA VAL A 115 4.53 -6.97 3.00
C VAL A 115 5.39 -5.73 3.22
N ILE A 116 5.44 -4.84 2.24
CA ILE A 116 6.21 -3.60 2.26
C ILE A 116 5.21 -2.43 2.38
N PRO A 117 5.20 -1.69 3.51
CA PRO A 117 4.44 -0.47 3.61
C PRO A 117 5.11 0.63 2.79
N PHE A 118 4.31 1.33 1.99
CA PHE A 118 4.69 2.44 1.15
C PHE A 118 3.80 3.64 1.46
N VAL A 119 4.37 4.68 2.06
CA VAL A 119 3.63 5.92 2.36
C VAL A 119 3.96 6.95 1.30
N PHE A 120 2.94 7.35 0.55
CA PHE A 120 3.00 8.52 -0.32
C PHE A 120 2.57 9.76 0.47
N TYR A 121 3.54 10.57 0.87
CA TYR A 121 3.29 11.80 1.61
C TYR A 121 3.25 13.02 0.70
N HIS A 122 2.15 13.76 0.76
CA HIS A 122 1.94 15.02 0.04
C HIS A 122 1.27 16.05 0.96
N GLY A 123 2.01 16.51 1.98
CA GLY A 123 1.53 17.54 2.90
C GLY A 123 2.32 18.83 2.82
N GLU A 124 1.75 19.90 3.39
CA GLU A 124 2.39 21.23 3.44
C GLU A 124 3.62 21.27 4.35
N LYS A 125 3.67 20.39 5.36
CA LYS A 125 4.77 20.31 6.31
C LYS A 125 5.84 19.37 5.78
N GLU A 126 7.08 19.59 6.16
CA GLU A 126 8.16 18.65 5.89
C GLU A 126 7.91 17.32 6.64
N TRP A 127 8.22 16.19 6.00
CA TRP A 127 8.20 14.89 6.66
C TRP A 127 9.33 14.83 7.70
N LYS A 128 8.98 14.75 8.98
CA LYS A 128 9.93 14.70 10.12
C LYS A 128 9.76 13.46 11.01
N LEU A 129 9.01 12.48 10.53
CA LEU A 129 8.71 11.28 11.30
C LEU A 129 9.86 10.27 11.12
N GLY A 130 10.55 9.97 12.22
CA GLY A 130 11.66 9.00 12.23
C GLY A 130 13.06 9.59 12.07
N ASP A 131 13.18 10.94 12.04
CA ASP A 131 14.46 11.67 12.15
C ASP A 131 14.97 11.75 13.59
#